data_AF-A0A9N9SF91-F1
#
_entry.id   AF-A0A9N9SF91-F1
#
_cell.length_a   1.000
_cell.length_b   1.000
_cell.length_c   1.000
_cell.angle_alpha   90.00
_cell.angle_beta   90.00
_cell.angle_gamma   90.00
#
_symmetry.space_group_name_H-M   'P 1'
#
loop_
_entity.id
_entity.type
_entity.pdbx_description
1 polymer ?
#
loop_
_entity_poly.entity_id
_entity_poly.type
_entity_poly.pdbx_seq_one_letter_code
_entity_poly.pdbx_strand_id
1 'polypeptide(L)'
;MALLLKRIYKGSFWLLNDLSDERTKNTWLASPTTVVAILGIYLSIVLHLGPKLMAHRKPYNLRTLMIVYNLVQIYLNLKLVYDALIHFLGDQNFNLLCWPVDTSKTPRAMKTTEIVSYFFILKMIDLLDTVIFVLRKSYKQISFLHLYHHAGMIMATWITYRYLPGGHSVFVGLVNCPVHAIMFAYYLGTIIDNKWGRSVIFKRSLTQLQLAQFTFFVFVYGAVVLNPACTFPKIPTYLFLCQNIFITLLFADFYRKTYVGQKYDNKLKLEKESR
;
A
#
# COMPACT_ATOMS: atom_id res chain seq x y z
N MET A 1 -20.20 -33.59 -8.02
CA MET A 1 -20.04 -32.21 -8.56
C MET A 1 -21.04 -31.21 -7.97
N ALA A 2 -22.35 -31.47 -7.99
CA ALA A 2 -23.38 -30.55 -7.46
C ALA A 2 -23.24 -30.20 -5.97
N LEU A 3 -22.81 -31.14 -5.13
CA LEU A 3 -22.61 -30.94 -3.69
C LEU A 3 -21.43 -30.00 -3.38
N LEU A 4 -20.35 -30.10 -4.16
CA LEU A 4 -19.22 -29.18 -4.11
C LEU A 4 -19.62 -27.78 -4.58
N LEU A 5 -20.35 -27.68 -5.70
CA LEU A 5 -20.86 -26.41 -6.21
C LEU A 5 -21.80 -25.73 -5.21
N LYS A 6 -22.69 -26.49 -4.55
CA LYS A 6 -23.57 -25.95 -3.49
C LYS A 6 -22.78 -25.48 -2.27
N ARG A 7 -21.70 -26.18 -1.89
CA ARG A 7 -20.80 -25.77 -0.80
C ARG A 7 -20.04 -24.48 -1.15
N ILE A 8 -19.51 -24.39 -2.37
CA ILE A 8 -18.80 -23.20 -2.88
C ILE A 8 -19.77 -22.03 -2.97
N TYR A 9 -20.98 -22.24 -3.50
CA TYR A 9 -22.01 -21.21 -3.60
C TYR A 9 -22.44 -20.70 -2.22
N LYS A 10 -22.75 -21.59 -1.28
CA LYS A 10 -23.09 -21.18 0.09
C LYS A 10 -21.93 -20.48 0.80
N GLY A 11 -20.71 -20.99 0.64
CA GLY A 11 -19.51 -20.39 1.25
C GLY A 11 -19.20 -19.01 0.67
N SER A 12 -19.31 -18.84 -0.64
CA SER A 12 -19.15 -17.54 -1.30
C SER A 12 -20.27 -16.57 -0.93
N PHE A 13 -21.53 -17.02 -0.88
CA PHE A 13 -22.64 -16.19 -0.42
C PHE A 13 -22.44 -15.72 1.02
N TRP A 14 -22.07 -16.62 1.93
CA TRP A 14 -21.78 -16.30 3.33
C TRP A 14 -20.62 -15.32 3.47
N LEU A 15 -19.50 -15.59 2.77
CA LEU A 15 -18.33 -14.72 2.80
C LEU A 15 -18.67 -13.33 2.25
N LEU A 16 -19.41 -13.26 1.16
CA LEU A 16 -19.72 -12.00 0.51
C LEU A 16 -20.79 -11.22 1.26
N ASN A 17 -21.89 -11.83 1.68
CA ASN A 17 -23.02 -11.09 2.23
C ASN A 17 -23.00 -11.06 3.76
N ASP A 18 -22.82 -12.20 4.42
CA ASP A 18 -23.03 -12.33 5.86
C ASP A 18 -21.83 -11.83 6.68
N LEU A 19 -20.61 -11.97 6.16
CA LEU A 19 -19.39 -11.51 6.85
C LEU A 19 -19.09 -10.03 6.61
N SER A 20 -19.68 -9.41 5.59
CA SER A 20 -19.40 -8.01 5.23
C SER A 20 -19.94 -7.01 6.24
N ASP A 21 -19.19 -5.93 6.49
CA ASP A 21 -19.63 -4.88 7.41
C ASP A 21 -20.84 -4.14 6.81
N GLU A 22 -21.91 -4.02 7.61
CA GLU A 22 -23.16 -3.40 7.15
C GLU A 22 -23.00 -1.96 6.65
N ARG A 23 -22.00 -1.23 7.15
CA ARG A 23 -21.76 0.18 6.80
C ARG A 23 -21.17 0.31 5.40
N THR A 24 -20.48 -0.72 4.91
CA THR A 24 -19.79 -0.70 3.62
C THR A 24 -20.42 -1.63 2.59
N LYS A 25 -21.20 -2.65 3.00
CA LYS A 25 -21.73 -3.71 2.12
C LYS A 25 -22.43 -3.22 0.85
N ASN A 26 -23.14 -2.08 0.93
CA ASN A 26 -23.95 -1.54 -0.17
C ASN A 26 -23.18 -0.52 -1.05
N THR A 27 -21.91 -0.26 -0.78
CA THR A 27 -21.12 0.67 -1.60
C THR A 27 -20.53 -0.06 -2.81
N TRP A 28 -20.44 0.63 -3.95
CA TRP A 28 -19.82 0.08 -5.16
C TRP A 28 -18.34 -0.25 -4.93
N LEU A 29 -17.66 0.49 -4.05
CA LEU A 29 -16.27 0.27 -3.63
C LEU A 29 -16.08 -1.05 -2.90
N ALA A 30 -17.07 -1.47 -2.10
CA ALA A 30 -16.99 -2.72 -1.36
C ALA A 30 -17.21 -3.93 -2.28
N SER A 31 -17.77 -3.77 -3.49
CA SER A 31 -18.07 -4.92 -4.35
C SER A 31 -16.80 -5.71 -4.75
N PRO A 32 -16.79 -7.05 -4.66
CA PRO A 32 -15.67 -7.88 -5.13
C PRO A 32 -15.41 -7.71 -6.62
N THR A 33 -16.46 -7.51 -7.41
CA THR A 33 -16.35 -7.29 -8.86
C THR A 33 -15.55 -6.04 -9.17
N THR A 34 -15.69 -4.99 -8.35
CA THR A 34 -14.97 -3.73 -8.50
C THR A 34 -13.47 -3.96 -8.36
N VAL A 35 -13.03 -4.69 -7.34
CA VAL A 35 -11.59 -4.94 -7.13
C VAL A 35 -10.99 -5.89 -8.14
N VAL A 36 -11.72 -6.94 -8.52
CA VAL A 36 -11.27 -7.83 -9.59
C VAL A 36 -11.15 -7.07 -10.91
N ALA A 37 -12.11 -6.19 -11.23
CA ALA A 37 -12.04 -5.34 -12.41
C ALA A 37 -10.86 -4.36 -12.35
N ILE A 38 -10.67 -3.64 -11.22
CA ILE A 38 -9.57 -2.69 -11.05
C ILE A 38 -8.23 -3.40 -11.25
N LEU A 39 -7.99 -4.52 -10.55
CA LEU A 39 -6.75 -5.27 -10.64
C LEU A 39 -6.55 -5.90 -12.03
N GLY A 40 -7.61 -6.45 -12.62
CA GLY A 40 -7.56 -7.02 -13.96
C GLY A 40 -7.22 -5.99 -15.03
N ILE A 41 -7.89 -4.83 -15.00
CA ILE A 41 -7.61 -3.71 -15.90
C ILE A 41 -6.18 -3.19 -15.67
N TYR A 42 -5.81 -2.98 -14.41
CA TYR A 42 -4.49 -2.51 -14.01
C TYR A 42 -3.36 -3.40 -14.55
N LEU A 43 -3.41 -4.71 -14.26
CA LEU A 43 -2.40 -5.66 -14.72
C LEU A 43 -2.39 -5.78 -16.25
N SER A 44 -3.56 -5.77 -16.88
CA SER A 44 -3.67 -5.78 -18.35
C SER A 44 -3.02 -4.56 -18.99
N ILE A 45 -3.22 -3.37 -18.42
CA ILE A 45 -2.60 -2.12 -18.87
C ILE A 45 -1.08 -2.17 -18.67
N VAL A 46 -0.63 -2.54 -17.48
CA VAL A 46 0.80 -2.43 -17.12
C VAL A 46 1.66 -3.50 -17.79
N LEU A 47 1.17 -4.73 -17.89
CA LEU A 47 1.95 -5.87 -18.40
C LEU A 47 1.82 -6.10 -19.91
N HIS A 48 0.67 -5.75 -20.50
CA HIS A 48 0.37 -6.14 -21.88
C HIS A 48 0.03 -4.95 -22.77
N LEU A 49 -1.10 -4.29 -22.52
CA LEU A 49 -1.66 -3.28 -23.41
C LEU A 49 -0.75 -2.04 -23.51
N GLY A 50 -0.33 -1.50 -22.38
CA GLY A 50 0.51 -0.30 -22.31
C GLY A 50 1.86 -0.48 -23.00
N PRO A 51 2.66 -1.52 -22.68
CA PRO A 51 3.90 -1.81 -23.38
C PRO A 51 3.71 -2.01 -24.90
N LYS A 52 2.65 -2.72 -25.31
CA LYS A 52 2.32 -2.94 -26.72
C LYS A 52 1.99 -1.63 -27.46
N LEU A 53 1.16 -0.77 -26.85
CA LEU A 53 0.83 0.55 -27.41
C LEU A 53 2.03 1.48 -27.47
N MET A 54 2.95 1.37 -26.50
CA MET A 54 4.15 2.18 -26.43
C MET A 54 5.29 1.64 -27.31
N ALA A 55 5.23 0.41 -27.82
CA ALA A 55 6.32 -0.23 -28.58
C ALA A 55 6.89 0.69 -29.67
N HIS A 56 6.00 1.24 -30.50
CA HIS A 56 6.35 2.11 -31.64
C HIS A 56 6.23 3.61 -31.35
N ARG A 57 6.05 4.02 -30.08
CA ARG A 57 5.93 5.43 -29.68
C ARG A 57 7.17 5.90 -28.92
N LYS A 58 7.50 7.19 -29.03
CA LYS A 58 8.51 7.83 -28.17
C LYS A 58 7.97 7.96 -26.74
N PRO A 59 8.82 7.93 -25.69
CA PRO A 59 8.37 8.14 -24.32
C PRO A 59 7.72 9.51 -24.17
N TYR A 60 6.57 9.58 -23.50
CA TYR A 60 5.84 10.84 -23.32
C TYR A 60 6.55 11.76 -22.32
N ASN A 61 6.55 13.07 -22.61
CA ASN A 61 6.98 14.08 -21.66
C ASN A 61 5.84 14.42 -20.71
N LEU A 62 5.74 13.68 -19.61
CA LEU A 62 4.70 13.83 -18.60
C LEU A 62 5.12 14.73 -17.42
N ARG A 63 6.09 15.63 -17.62
CA ARG A 63 6.67 16.43 -16.51
C ARG A 63 5.61 17.16 -15.68
N THR A 64 4.76 17.95 -16.32
CA THR A 64 3.71 18.72 -15.63
C THR A 64 2.70 17.81 -14.93
N LEU A 65 2.27 16.74 -15.61
CA LEU A 65 1.36 15.74 -15.04
C LEU A 65 1.95 15.12 -13.77
N MET A 66 3.22 14.73 -13.79
CA MET A 66 3.89 14.16 -12.62
C MET A 66 4.04 15.18 -11.48
N ILE A 67 4.30 16.45 -11.77
CA ILE A 67 4.37 17.50 -10.74
C ILE A 67 3.01 17.61 -10.03
N VAL A 68 1.93 17.78 -10.79
CA VAL A 68 0.57 17.90 -10.25
C VAL A 68 0.19 16.63 -9.48
N TYR A 69 0.46 15.47 -10.06
CA TYR A 69 0.17 14.17 -9.43
C TYR A 69 0.89 14.01 -8.08
N ASN A 70 2.20 14.29 -8.02
CA ASN A 70 2.95 14.17 -6.76
C ASN A 70 2.46 15.19 -5.72
N LEU A 71 2.13 16.43 -6.12
CA LEU A 71 1.57 17.44 -5.21
C LEU A 71 0.21 17.01 -4.64
N VAL A 72 -0.68 16.49 -5.50
CA VAL A 72 -1.98 15.95 -5.08
C VAL A 72 -1.78 14.77 -4.14
N GLN A 73 -0.87 13.85 -4.45
CA GLN A 73 -0.56 12.72 -3.59
C GLN A 73 -0.04 13.15 -2.21
N ILE A 74 0.89 14.11 -2.15
CA ILE A 74 1.37 14.68 -0.88
C ILE A 74 0.20 15.24 -0.08
N TYR A 75 -0.64 16.07 -0.70
CA TYR A 75 -1.80 16.67 -0.05
C TYR A 75 -2.79 15.62 0.48
N LEU A 76 -3.18 14.65 -0.34
CA LEU A 76 -4.14 13.62 0.04
C LEU A 76 -3.62 12.74 1.19
N ASN A 77 -2.34 12.36 1.15
CA ASN A 77 -1.73 11.59 2.23
C ASN A 77 -1.69 12.40 3.54
N LEU A 78 -1.26 13.66 3.49
CA LEU A 78 -1.21 14.52 4.69
C LEU A 78 -2.60 14.84 5.24
N LYS A 79 -3.59 15.08 4.36
CA LYS A 79 -4.98 15.29 4.76
C LYS A 79 -5.54 14.07 5.48
N LEU A 80 -5.30 12.87 4.94
CA LEU A 80 -5.76 11.63 5.56
C LEU A 80 -5.12 11.41 6.93
N VAL A 81 -3.83 11.72 7.08
CA VAL A 81 -3.13 11.69 8.37
C VAL A 81 -3.73 12.68 9.35
N TYR A 82 -4.00 13.91 8.92
CA TYR A 82 -4.64 14.93 9.75
C TYR A 82 -6.03 14.49 10.24
N ASP A 83 -6.88 14.02 9.32
CA ASP A 83 -8.23 13.55 9.64
C ASP A 83 -8.17 12.33 10.59
N ALA A 84 -7.22 11.40 10.36
CA ALA A 84 -7.02 10.23 11.20
C ALA A 84 -6.47 10.59 12.59
N LEU A 85 -5.53 11.53 12.69
CA LEU A 85 -4.95 11.99 13.95
C LEU A 85 -5.97 12.70 14.83
N ILE A 86 -6.78 13.61 14.28
CA ILE A 86 -7.82 14.31 15.06
C ILE A 86 -8.86 13.31 15.56
N HIS A 87 -9.29 12.40 14.69
CA HIS A 87 -10.25 11.37 15.05
C HIS A 87 -9.71 10.45 16.15
N PHE A 88 -8.44 10.08 16.04
CA PHE A 88 -7.72 9.28 17.02
C PHE A 88 -7.53 10.01 18.37
N LEU A 89 -7.02 11.23 18.38
CA LEU A 89 -6.76 12.00 19.59
C LEU A 89 -8.04 12.31 20.38
N GLY A 90 -9.19 12.34 19.69
CA GLY A 90 -10.50 12.43 20.33
C GLY A 90 -11.02 11.12 20.93
N ASP A 91 -10.31 10.00 20.82
CA ASP A 91 -10.73 8.69 21.37
C ASP A 91 -10.17 8.42 22.76
N GLN A 92 -11.07 8.34 23.75
CA GLN A 92 -10.70 7.97 25.12
C GLN A 92 -10.44 6.46 25.27
N ASN A 93 -10.90 5.64 24.31
CA ASN A 93 -10.73 4.17 24.34
C ASN A 93 -9.57 3.69 23.48
N PHE A 94 -8.72 4.60 23.02
CA PHE A 94 -7.61 4.21 22.18
C PHE A 94 -6.57 3.41 22.94
N ASN A 95 -6.11 2.33 22.29
CA ASN A 95 -4.97 1.57 22.75
C ASN A 95 -4.12 1.12 21.56
N LEU A 96 -2.84 1.49 21.58
CA LEU A 96 -1.84 1.13 20.56
C LEU A 96 -1.70 -0.37 20.35
N LEU A 97 -1.91 -1.17 21.40
CA LEU A 97 -1.73 -2.62 21.38
C LEU A 97 -3.00 -3.36 20.96
N CYS A 98 -4.17 -2.77 21.17
CA CYS A 98 -5.43 -3.38 20.76
C CYS A 98 -6.51 -2.33 20.59
N TRP A 99 -6.92 -2.09 19.36
CA TRP A 99 -8.07 -1.24 19.07
C TRP A 99 -9.13 -2.05 18.33
N PRO A 100 -10.24 -2.42 18.99
CA PRO A 100 -11.29 -3.22 18.37
C PRO A 100 -11.98 -2.46 17.24
N VAL A 101 -12.63 -3.21 16.35
CA VAL A 101 -13.50 -2.63 15.32
C VAL A 101 -14.83 -2.29 15.98
N ASP A 102 -15.14 -0.99 16.06
CA ASP A 102 -16.50 -0.54 16.38
C ASP A 102 -17.36 -0.66 15.11
N THR A 103 -18.35 -1.57 15.13
CA THR A 103 -19.30 -1.83 14.04
C THR A 103 -20.60 -1.03 14.18
N SER A 104 -20.71 -0.17 15.20
CA SER A 104 -21.87 0.70 15.38
C SER A 104 -22.02 1.70 14.23
N LYS A 105 -23.23 2.24 14.08
CA LYS A 105 -23.55 3.32 13.11
C LYS A 105 -23.46 4.71 13.75
N THR A 106 -22.68 4.85 14.82
CA THR A 106 -22.46 6.15 15.47
C THR A 106 -21.68 7.08 14.52
N PRO A 107 -21.83 8.42 14.64
CA PRO A 107 -21.08 9.37 13.81
C PRO A 107 -19.56 9.13 13.85
N ARG A 108 -19.04 8.74 15.02
CA ARG A 108 -17.63 8.40 15.22
C ARG A 108 -17.23 7.14 14.44
N ALA A 109 -17.97 6.05 14.58
CA ALA A 109 -17.67 4.80 13.89
C ALA A 109 -17.80 4.93 12.36
N MET A 110 -18.79 5.71 11.90
CA MET A 110 -18.94 6.07 10.49
C MET A 110 -17.76 6.91 9.99
N LYS A 111 -17.25 7.85 10.80
CA LYS A 111 -16.04 8.62 10.45
C LYS A 111 -14.80 7.72 10.35
N THR A 112 -14.64 6.74 11.22
CA THR A 112 -13.57 5.73 11.10
C THR A 112 -13.67 4.96 9.78
N THR A 113 -14.89 4.53 9.42
CA THR A 113 -15.16 3.83 8.15
C THR A 113 -14.83 4.72 6.95
N GLU A 114 -15.15 6.01 7.02
CA GLU A 114 -14.83 7.00 6.00
C GLU A 114 -13.31 7.14 5.81
N ILE A 115 -12.54 7.24 6.90
CA ILE A 115 -11.07 7.30 6.87
C ILE A 115 -10.49 6.05 6.19
N VAL A 116 -10.98 4.86 6.54
CA VAL A 116 -10.56 3.60 5.89
C VAL A 116 -10.91 3.61 4.40
N SER A 117 -12.08 4.13 4.03
CA SER A 117 -12.50 4.25 2.63
C SER A 117 -11.59 5.20 1.83
N TYR A 118 -11.20 6.35 2.40
CA TYR A 118 -10.27 7.26 1.76
C TYR A 118 -8.88 6.64 1.61
N PHE A 119 -8.41 5.88 2.60
CA PHE A 119 -7.16 5.15 2.47
C PHE A 119 -7.20 4.16 1.30
N PHE A 120 -8.30 3.42 1.14
CA PHE A 120 -8.49 2.50 0.03
C PHE A 120 -8.47 3.23 -1.33
N ILE A 121 -9.21 4.33 -1.45
CA ILE A 121 -9.21 5.17 -2.66
C ILE A 121 -7.80 5.70 -2.95
N LEU A 122 -7.07 6.13 -1.93
CA LEU A 122 -5.70 6.63 -2.07
C LEU A 122 -4.77 5.55 -2.65
N LYS A 123 -4.88 4.30 -2.18
CA LYS A 123 -4.12 3.19 -2.79
C LYS A 123 -4.53 2.89 -4.23
N MET A 124 -5.80 3.11 -4.60
CA MET A 124 -6.22 3.02 -6.02
C MET A 124 -5.55 4.11 -6.87
N ILE A 125 -5.41 5.32 -6.34
CA ILE A 125 -4.72 6.43 -7.04
C ILE A 125 -3.22 6.11 -7.19
N ASP A 126 -2.59 5.44 -6.21
CA ASP A 126 -1.17 5.01 -6.29
C ASP A 126 -0.91 4.07 -7.49
N LEU A 127 -1.92 3.40 -8.06
CA LEU A 127 -1.76 2.59 -9.28
C LEU A 127 -1.34 3.43 -10.50
N LEU A 128 -1.64 4.73 -10.50
CA LEU A 128 -1.25 5.64 -11.58
C LEU A 128 0.28 5.77 -11.70
N ASP A 129 1.06 5.49 -10.64
CA ASP A 129 2.52 5.48 -10.69
C ASP A 129 3.04 4.56 -11.79
N THR A 130 2.59 3.30 -11.79
CA THR A 130 2.97 2.33 -12.83
C THR A 130 2.50 2.73 -14.22
N VAL A 131 1.31 3.32 -14.34
CA VAL A 131 0.80 3.79 -15.64
C VAL A 131 1.71 4.87 -16.19
N ILE A 132 2.14 5.82 -15.35
CA ILE A 132 3.12 6.85 -15.70
C ILE A 132 4.46 6.22 -16.09
N PHE A 133 4.93 5.18 -15.40
CA PHE A 133 6.18 4.49 -15.75
C PHE A 133 6.10 3.83 -17.14
N VAL A 134 4.98 3.19 -17.47
CA VAL A 134 4.75 2.60 -18.80
C VAL A 134 4.76 3.67 -19.89
N LEU A 135 4.00 4.77 -19.70
CA LEU A 135 3.94 5.87 -20.66
C LEU A 135 5.28 6.59 -20.87
N ARG A 136 6.17 6.54 -19.88
CA ARG A 136 7.55 7.06 -19.98
C ARG A 136 8.57 6.04 -20.47
N LYS A 137 8.17 4.80 -20.77
CA LYS A 137 9.07 3.66 -21.06
C LYS A 137 10.11 3.39 -19.97
N SER A 138 9.77 3.70 -18.72
CA SER A 138 10.66 3.51 -17.57
C SER A 138 10.45 2.12 -16.92
N TYR A 139 10.50 1.07 -17.74
CA TYR A 139 10.15 -0.30 -17.31
C TYR A 139 11.05 -0.85 -16.20
N LYS A 140 12.29 -0.33 -16.07
CA LYS A 140 13.19 -0.67 -14.95
C LYS A 140 12.61 -0.34 -13.57
N GLN A 141 11.65 0.59 -13.49
CA GLN A 141 10.96 0.95 -12.24
C GLN A 141 9.83 -0.04 -11.90
N ILE A 142 9.31 -0.77 -12.89
CA ILE A 142 8.24 -1.75 -12.72
C ILE A 142 8.87 -3.10 -12.36
N SER A 143 9.37 -3.20 -11.13
CA SER A 143 9.92 -4.43 -10.59
C SER A 143 8.81 -5.37 -10.09
N PHE A 144 9.13 -6.66 -9.90
CA PHE A 144 8.23 -7.61 -9.23
C PHE A 144 7.78 -7.08 -7.87
N LEU A 145 8.71 -6.54 -7.08
CA LEU A 145 8.43 -5.96 -5.76
C LEU A 145 7.37 -4.85 -5.85
N HIS A 146 7.54 -3.94 -6.81
CA HIS A 146 6.62 -2.84 -7.01
C HIS A 146 5.23 -3.34 -7.41
N LEU A 147 5.13 -4.20 -8.43
CA LEU A 147 3.84 -4.69 -8.90
C LEU A 147 3.12 -5.56 -7.85
N TYR A 148 3.86 -6.44 -7.16
CA TYR A 148 3.35 -7.25 -6.07
C TYR A 148 2.80 -6.39 -4.93
N HIS A 149 3.54 -5.36 -4.52
CA HIS A 149 3.11 -4.46 -3.47
C HIS A 149 1.86 -3.67 -3.88
N HIS A 150 1.84 -3.04 -5.05
CA HIS A 150 0.68 -2.25 -5.47
C HIS A 150 -0.58 -3.10 -5.65
N ALA A 151 -0.49 -4.27 -6.30
CA ALA A 151 -1.63 -5.18 -6.43
C ALA A 151 -2.09 -5.74 -5.06
N GLY A 152 -1.12 -6.14 -4.22
CA GLY A 152 -1.38 -6.65 -2.88
C GLY A 152 -2.04 -5.61 -1.98
N MET A 153 -1.62 -4.35 -2.03
CA MET A 153 -2.20 -3.26 -1.24
C MET A 153 -3.66 -2.99 -1.62
N ILE A 154 -4.04 -3.06 -2.89
CA ILE A 154 -5.45 -2.92 -3.32
C ILE A 154 -6.31 -4.04 -2.73
N MET A 155 -5.85 -5.29 -2.85
CA MET A 155 -6.58 -6.43 -2.31
C MET A 155 -6.70 -6.35 -0.79
N ALA A 156 -5.59 -6.03 -0.11
CA ALA A 156 -5.50 -5.91 1.34
C ALA A 156 -6.43 -4.81 1.89
N THR A 157 -6.36 -3.61 1.30
CA THR A 157 -7.19 -2.48 1.72
C THR A 157 -8.67 -2.65 1.40
N TRP A 158 -9.00 -3.37 0.31
CA TRP A 158 -10.38 -3.75 0.04
C TRP A 158 -10.94 -4.74 1.06
N ILE A 159 -10.17 -5.78 1.43
CA ILE A 159 -10.56 -6.72 2.49
C ILE A 159 -10.81 -5.94 3.79
N THR A 160 -9.90 -5.03 4.15
CA THR A 160 -10.08 -4.15 5.31
C THR A 160 -11.35 -3.32 5.19
N TYR A 161 -11.57 -2.62 4.08
CA TYR A 161 -12.74 -1.78 3.91
C TYR A 161 -14.07 -2.55 3.94
N ARG A 162 -14.10 -3.75 3.34
CA ARG A 162 -15.32 -4.57 3.29
C ARG A 162 -15.64 -5.27 4.61
N TYR A 163 -14.63 -5.77 5.33
CA TYR A 163 -14.83 -6.65 6.49
C TYR A 163 -14.43 -6.03 7.82
N LEU A 164 -13.47 -5.09 7.82
CA LEU A 164 -12.86 -4.53 9.03
C LEU A 164 -12.68 -2.99 8.92
N PRO A 165 -13.73 -2.20 8.62
CA PRO A 165 -13.58 -0.76 8.39
C PRO A 165 -13.41 0.03 9.70
N GLY A 166 -12.32 -0.24 10.42
CA GLY A 166 -11.93 0.51 11.60
C GLY A 166 -11.00 -0.25 12.55
N GLY A 167 -10.92 0.26 13.78
CA GLY A 167 -10.03 -0.25 14.82
C GLY A 167 -8.58 -0.24 14.38
N HIS A 168 -7.89 -1.34 14.67
CA HIS A 168 -6.45 -1.45 14.46
C HIS A 168 -6.00 -1.31 12.99
N SER A 169 -6.91 -1.46 12.02
CA SER A 169 -6.58 -1.26 10.60
C SER A 169 -6.24 0.18 10.22
N VAL A 170 -6.73 1.17 10.99
CA VAL A 170 -6.47 2.60 10.77
C VAL A 170 -4.98 2.94 10.95
N PHE A 171 -4.27 2.20 11.79
CA PHE A 171 -2.82 2.38 11.99
C PHE A 171 -2.02 2.19 10.71
N VAL A 172 -2.47 1.33 9.79
CA VAL A 172 -1.81 1.16 8.49
C VAL A 172 -1.80 2.49 7.76
N GLY A 173 -2.95 3.14 7.65
CA GLY A 173 -3.06 4.46 7.02
C GLY A 173 -2.25 5.51 7.76
N LEU A 174 -2.33 5.53 9.09
CA LEU A 174 -1.66 6.53 9.92
C LEU A 174 -0.14 6.52 9.77
N VAL A 175 0.48 5.34 9.59
CA VAL A 175 1.94 5.22 9.43
C VAL A 175 2.36 5.18 7.96
N ASN A 176 1.56 4.59 7.07
CA ASN A 176 1.88 4.51 5.65
C ASN A 176 1.80 5.88 4.95
N CYS A 177 0.78 6.68 5.26
CA CYS A 177 0.54 7.94 4.57
C CYS A 177 1.64 8.99 4.79
N PRO A 178 2.22 9.19 6.00
CA PRO A 178 3.36 10.07 6.18
C PRO A 178 4.59 9.63 5.37
N VAL A 179 4.88 8.32 5.35
CA VAL A 179 5.98 7.77 4.54
C VAL A 179 5.72 7.97 3.05
N HIS A 180 4.49 7.76 2.59
CA HIS A 180 4.09 8.03 1.20
C HIS A 180 4.19 9.53 0.87
N ALA A 181 3.78 10.44 1.76
CA ALA A 181 3.94 11.88 1.56
C ALA A 181 5.42 12.26 1.38
N ILE A 182 6.32 11.69 2.20
CA ILE A 182 7.77 11.88 2.07
C ILE A 182 8.30 11.28 0.75
N MET A 183 7.82 10.09 0.37
CA MET A 183 8.19 9.44 -0.89
C MET A 183 7.78 10.27 -2.12
N PHE A 184 6.55 10.79 -2.15
CA PHE A 184 6.05 11.63 -3.22
C PHE A 184 6.73 13.01 -3.23
N ALA A 185 7.08 13.57 -2.07
CA ALA A 185 7.91 14.76 -1.97
C ALA A 185 9.30 14.54 -2.58
N TYR A 186 9.90 13.36 -2.34
CA TYR A 186 11.15 12.99 -3.00
C TYR A 186 10.98 12.89 -4.51
N TYR A 187 9.93 12.21 -5.00
CA TYR A 187 9.68 12.10 -6.45
C TYR A 187 9.46 13.46 -7.11
N LEU A 188 8.71 14.36 -6.47
CA LEU A 188 8.58 15.74 -6.90
C LEU A 188 9.94 16.44 -6.98
N GLY A 189 10.77 16.30 -5.93
CA GLY A 189 12.13 16.82 -5.89
C GLY A 189 12.98 16.33 -7.08
N THR A 190 12.89 15.05 -7.43
CA THR A 190 13.63 14.49 -8.58
C THR A 190 13.21 15.06 -9.94
N ILE A 191 11.99 15.61 -10.04
CA ILE A 191 11.48 16.23 -11.28
C ILE A 191 11.90 17.71 -11.38
N ILE A 192 12.01 18.39 -10.24
CA ILE A 192 12.43 19.79 -10.15
C ILE A 192 13.94 19.88 -10.34
N ASP A 193 14.70 19.06 -9.61
CA ASP A 193 16.15 19.00 -9.67
C ASP A 193 16.66 17.56 -9.79
N ASN A 194 17.29 17.27 -10.93
CA ASN A 194 17.89 15.98 -11.23
C ASN A 194 18.97 15.56 -10.22
N LYS A 195 19.56 16.48 -9.43
CA LYS A 195 20.52 16.15 -8.37
C LYS A 195 19.90 15.27 -7.29
N TRP A 196 18.62 15.46 -6.96
CA TRP A 196 17.91 14.63 -5.99
C TRP A 196 17.77 13.18 -6.48
N GLY A 197 17.52 13.01 -7.77
CA GLY A 197 17.48 11.70 -8.43
C GLY A 197 18.84 11.00 -8.48
N ARG A 198 19.95 11.73 -8.32
CA ARG A 198 21.32 11.17 -8.28
C ARG A 198 21.83 10.91 -6.86
N SER A 199 21.23 11.55 -5.86
CA SER A 199 21.64 11.36 -4.46
C SER A 199 21.30 9.95 -3.96
N VAL A 200 22.34 9.16 -3.70
CA VAL A 200 22.23 7.82 -3.11
C VAL A 200 21.75 7.89 -1.66
N ILE A 201 22.10 8.96 -0.94
CA ILE A 201 21.74 9.15 0.47
C ILE A 201 20.21 9.25 0.61
N PHE A 202 19.55 10.12 -0.16
CA PHE A 202 18.10 10.26 -0.09
C PHE A 202 17.39 8.96 -0.45
N LYS A 203 17.81 8.28 -1.52
CA LYS A 203 17.22 6.98 -1.92
C LYS A 203 17.36 5.93 -0.81
N ARG A 204 18.55 5.87 -0.19
CA ARG A 204 18.83 4.94 0.90
C ARG A 204 17.99 5.25 2.12
N SER A 205 17.91 6.52 2.55
CA SER A 205 17.11 6.94 3.70
C SER A 205 15.62 6.65 3.51
N LEU A 206 15.08 6.86 2.31
CA LEU A 206 13.68 6.50 1.99
C LEU A 206 13.44 5.00 2.09
N THR A 207 14.35 4.19 1.56
CA THR A 207 14.24 2.73 1.65
C THR A 207 14.32 2.27 3.11
N GLN A 208 15.19 2.88 3.92
CA GLN A 208 15.29 2.60 5.36
C GLN A 208 14.02 2.99 6.10
N LEU A 209 13.41 4.12 5.76
CA LEU A 209 12.14 4.56 6.33
C LEU A 209 11.01 3.57 6.01
N GLN A 210 10.91 3.09 4.76
CA GLN A 210 9.95 2.07 4.35
C GLN A 210 10.18 0.73 5.09
N LEU A 211 11.44 0.31 5.23
CA LEU A 211 11.77 -0.91 5.97
C LEU A 211 11.42 -0.79 7.47
N ALA A 212 11.68 0.37 8.07
CA ALA A 212 11.28 0.67 9.44
C ALA A 212 9.75 0.64 9.61
N GLN A 213 9.00 1.19 8.65
CA GLN A 213 7.53 1.10 8.63
C GLN A 213 7.04 -0.35 8.61
N PHE A 214 7.53 -1.20 7.69
CA PHE A 214 7.07 -2.58 7.61
C PHE A 214 7.44 -3.38 8.86
N THR A 215 8.65 -3.16 9.39
CA THR A 215 9.10 -3.75 10.66
C THR A 215 8.20 -3.32 11.82
N PHE A 216 7.83 -2.05 11.89
CA PHE A 216 6.87 -1.53 12.87
C PHE A 216 5.52 -2.24 12.77
N PHE A 217 5.00 -2.45 11.55
CA PHE A 217 3.76 -3.22 11.37
C PHE A 217 3.89 -4.67 11.82
N VAL A 218 5.03 -5.34 11.58
CA VAL A 218 5.26 -6.70 12.10
C VAL A 218 5.16 -6.73 13.62
N PHE A 219 5.77 -5.77 14.32
CA PHE A 219 5.69 -5.71 15.79
C PHE A 219 4.28 -5.44 16.29
N VAL A 220 3.61 -4.45 15.71
CA VAL A 220 2.28 -4.02 16.12
C VAL A 220 1.24 -5.12 15.89
N TYR A 221 1.21 -5.73 14.70
CA TYR A 221 0.30 -6.85 14.43
C TYR A 221 0.70 -8.13 15.15
N GLY A 222 1.99 -8.35 15.40
CA GLY A 222 2.48 -9.43 16.25
C GLY A 222 1.96 -9.30 17.69
N ALA A 223 2.00 -8.09 18.26
CA ALA A 223 1.45 -7.82 19.59
C ALA A 223 -0.06 -8.07 19.66
N VAL A 224 -0.81 -7.67 18.63
CA VAL A 224 -2.25 -7.97 18.53
C VAL A 224 -2.50 -9.49 18.53
N VAL A 225 -1.73 -10.25 17.75
CA VAL A 225 -1.86 -11.72 17.69
C VAL A 225 -1.56 -12.37 19.03
N LEU A 226 -0.49 -11.94 19.68
CA LEU A 226 -0.02 -12.51 20.96
C LEU A 226 -0.88 -12.10 22.16
N ASN A 227 -1.70 -11.05 22.03
CA ASN A 227 -2.57 -10.60 23.11
C ASN A 227 -3.92 -11.35 23.09
N PRO A 228 -4.17 -12.28 24.03
CA PRO A 228 -5.42 -13.04 24.08
C PRO A 228 -6.63 -12.18 24.48
N ALA A 229 -6.43 -11.07 25.20
CA ALA A 229 -7.50 -10.16 25.60
C ALA A 229 -7.95 -9.24 24.45
N CYS A 230 -7.22 -9.21 23.33
CA CYS A 230 -7.55 -8.34 22.22
C CYS A 230 -8.64 -8.95 21.32
N THR A 231 -9.80 -8.29 21.29
CA THR A 231 -10.99 -8.68 20.52
C THR A 231 -10.92 -8.35 19.02
N PHE A 232 -9.82 -7.75 18.55
CA PHE A 232 -9.61 -7.51 17.13
C PHE A 232 -9.49 -8.85 16.37
N PRO A 233 -10.15 -9.02 15.19
CA PRO A 233 -10.19 -10.30 14.49
C PRO A 233 -8.81 -10.89 14.16
N LYS A 234 -8.53 -12.09 14.66
CA LYS A 234 -7.19 -12.71 14.57
C LYS A 234 -6.85 -13.26 13.18
N ILE A 235 -7.77 -13.95 12.51
CA ILE A 235 -7.55 -14.55 11.19
C ILE A 235 -7.01 -13.53 10.16
N PRO A 236 -7.68 -12.39 9.92
CA PRO A 236 -7.15 -11.38 8.99
C PRO A 236 -5.84 -10.78 9.50
N THR A 237 -5.66 -10.67 10.81
CA THR A 237 -4.39 -10.20 11.40
C THR A 237 -3.22 -11.12 11.09
N TYR A 238 -3.39 -12.44 11.14
CA TYR A 238 -2.35 -13.38 10.72
C TYR A 238 -1.96 -13.18 9.24
N LEU A 239 -2.94 -12.98 8.36
CA LEU A 239 -2.68 -12.71 6.95
C LEU A 239 -1.90 -11.41 6.76
N PHE A 240 -2.28 -10.33 7.43
CA PHE A 240 -1.54 -9.07 7.41
C PHE A 240 -0.12 -9.20 7.97
N LEU A 241 0.06 -9.97 9.05
CA LEU A 241 1.37 -10.22 9.64
C LEU A 241 2.28 -10.98 8.67
N CYS A 242 1.80 -12.10 8.11
CA CYS A 242 2.55 -12.87 7.12
C CYS A 242 2.92 -12.01 5.89
N GLN A 243 1.99 -11.19 5.41
CA GLN A 243 2.23 -10.28 4.30
C GLN A 243 3.30 -9.22 4.64
N ASN A 244 3.25 -8.64 5.85
CA ASN A 244 4.24 -7.65 6.30
C ASN A 244 5.63 -8.26 6.48
N ILE A 245 5.72 -9.52 6.94
CA ILE A 245 7.00 -10.25 7.00
C ILE A 245 7.54 -10.43 5.57
N PHE A 246 6.70 -10.91 4.65
CA PHE A 246 7.12 -11.16 3.28
C PHE A 246 7.60 -9.89 2.56
N ILE A 247 6.87 -8.77 2.67
CA ILE A 247 7.30 -7.50 2.07
C ILE A 247 8.58 -6.95 2.72
N THR A 248 8.74 -7.12 4.03
CA THR A 248 9.97 -6.75 4.74
C THR A 248 11.17 -7.51 4.19
N LEU A 249 11.03 -8.82 3.96
CA LEU A 249 12.10 -9.64 3.36
C LEU A 249 12.44 -9.20 1.93
N LEU A 250 11.43 -8.89 1.10
CA LEU A 250 11.67 -8.39 -0.25
C LEU A 250 12.39 -7.02 -0.26
N PHE A 251 11.99 -6.10 0.63
CA PHE A 251 12.65 -4.80 0.77
C PHE A 251 14.06 -4.93 1.34
N ALA A 252 14.29 -5.86 2.28
CA ALA A 252 15.61 -6.15 2.81
C ALA A 252 16.55 -6.73 1.73
N ASP A 253 16.05 -7.64 0.88
CA ASP A 253 16.80 -8.17 -0.26
C ASP A 253 17.11 -7.08 -1.30
N PHE A 254 16.12 -6.25 -1.64
CA PHE A 254 16.32 -5.08 -2.50
C PHE A 254 17.37 -4.12 -1.94
N TYR A 255 17.30 -3.80 -0.64
CA TYR A 255 18.24 -2.91 0.03
C TYR A 255 19.67 -3.48 0.00
N ARG A 256 19.81 -4.78 0.31
CA ARG A 256 21.10 -5.48 0.27
C ARG A 256 21.71 -5.45 -1.13
N LYS A 257 20.94 -5.82 -2.16
CA LYS A 257 21.42 -5.84 -3.56
C LYS A 257 21.78 -4.44 -4.08
N THR A 258 20.98 -3.44 -3.73
CA THR A 258 21.14 -2.09 -4.29
C THR A 258 22.21 -1.26 -3.57
N TYR A 259 22.29 -1.32 -2.24
CA TYR A 259 23.14 -0.39 -1.46
C TYR A 259 24.34 -1.05 -0.80
N VAL A 260 24.24 -2.32 -0.41
CA VAL A 260 25.34 -3.04 0.24
C VAL A 260 26.22 -3.71 -0.83
N GLY A 261 25.60 -4.39 -1.79
CA GLY A 261 26.29 -5.05 -2.91
C GLY A 261 27.09 -4.08 -3.78
N GLN A 262 26.50 -2.96 -4.22
CA GLN A 262 27.21 -1.94 -5.01
C GLN A 262 28.42 -1.35 -4.30
N LYS A 263 28.34 -1.17 -2.97
CA LYS A 263 29.46 -0.65 -2.18
C LYS A 263 30.62 -1.65 -2.13
N TYR A 264 30.31 -2.94 -2.05
CA TYR A 264 31.29 -4.02 -2.08
C TYR A 264 31.95 -4.16 -3.45
N ASP A 265 31.17 -4.16 -4.53
CA ASP A 265 31.69 -4.24 -5.90
C ASP A 265 32.57 -3.03 -6.28
N ASN A 266 32.18 -1.82 -5.86
CA ASN A 266 32.99 -0.62 -6.07
C ASN A 266 34.30 -0.66 -5.27
N LYS A 267 34.27 -1.19 -4.04
CA LYS A 267 35.49 -1.39 -3.23
C LYS A 267 36.43 -2.41 -3.87
N LEU A 268 35.91 -3.53 -4.36
CA LEU A 268 36.68 -4.55 -5.08
C LEU A 268 37.28 -4.05 -6.39
N LYS A 269 36.58 -3.17 -7.12
CA LYS A 269 37.13 -2.53 -8.32
C LYS A 269 38.29 -1.62 -7.98
N LEU A 270 38.15 -0.78 -6.95
CA LEU A 270 39.22 0.10 -6.48
C LEU A 270 40.45 -0.70 -6.00
N GLU A 271 40.24 -1.82 -5.30
CA GLU A 271 41.33 -2.72 -4.86
C GLU A 271 42.03 -3.46 -6.01
N LYS A 272 41.33 -3.67 -7.14
CA LYS A 272 41.90 -4.25 -8.37
C LYS A 272 42.63 -3.22 -9.23
N GLU A 273 42.16 -1.98 -9.23
CA GLU A 273 42.82 -0.86 -9.94
C GLU A 273 44.06 -0.34 -9.20
N SER A 274 44.19 -0.65 -7.91
CA SER A 274 45.36 -0.30 -7.08
C SER A 274 46.48 -1.36 -7.06
N ARG A 275 46.37 -2.45 -7.83
CA ARG A 275 47.39 -3.50 -7.98
C ARG A 275 47.91 -3.51 -9.41
#